data_AF-A0A6N4X6Y0-F1
#
_entry.id   AF-A0A6N4X6Y0-F1
#
_cell.length_a   1.000
_cell.length_b   1.000
_cell.length_c   1.000
_cell.angle_alpha   90.00
_cell.angle_beta   90.00
_cell.angle_gamma   90.00
#
_symmetry.space_group_name_H-M   'P 1'
#
loop_
_entity.id
_entity.type
_entity.pdbx_description
1 polymer ?
#
loop_
_entity_poly.entity_id
_entity_poly.type
_entity_poly.pdbx_seq_one_letter_code
_entity_poly.pdbx_strand_id
1 'polypeptide(L)'
;MKVYFLLIGISLFSCSNRQQLNDGIHADLIETGLAKDSIQKMDIVLDKLNKKNTTFLDYYFHNYYELDKEVGNEIKKVKGEEFVYNANEEYQELFTKLMIEKGNQYLKSLDLTEDEERLALEVYILHLKQKYGSVIDERLKNLNK
;
A
#
# COMPACT_ATOMS: atom_id res chain seq x y z
N MET A 1 48.86 36.72 29.99
CA MET A 1 48.12 37.10 28.78
C MET A 1 47.06 36.03 28.55
N LYS A 2 45.78 36.37 28.68
CA LYS A 2 44.65 35.44 28.52
C LYS A 2 44.36 35.28 27.03
N VAL A 3 44.29 34.05 26.54
CA VAL A 3 43.75 33.74 25.21
C VAL A 3 42.55 32.83 25.39
N TYR A 4 41.42 33.28 24.86
CA TYR A 4 40.09 32.70 24.91
C TYR A 4 39.69 32.16 23.53
N PHE A 5 38.80 31.16 23.54
CA PHE A 5 37.94 30.64 22.44
C PHE A 5 38.66 30.01 21.23
N LEU A 6 38.23 28.86 20.70
CA LEU A 6 36.86 28.52 20.30
C LEU A 6 36.58 27.01 20.45
N LEU A 7 35.57 26.66 21.24
CA LEU A 7 34.82 25.41 21.11
C LEU A 7 33.96 25.54 19.84
N ILE A 8 34.44 25.01 18.72
CA ILE A 8 33.58 24.77 17.56
C ILE A 8 32.83 23.48 17.86
N GLY A 9 31.55 23.64 18.20
CA GLY A 9 30.60 22.55 18.32
C GLY A 9 30.58 21.74 17.04
N ILE A 10 31.11 20.52 17.12
CA ILE A 10 30.71 19.46 16.21
C ILE A 10 29.38 18.97 16.76
N SER A 11 28.33 19.72 16.44
CA SER A 11 26.97 19.19 16.41
C SER A 11 26.99 18.08 15.37
N LEU A 12 27.38 16.87 15.79
CA LEU A 12 27.08 15.66 15.06
C LEU A 12 25.57 15.62 14.97
N PHE A 13 25.02 16.14 13.88
CA PHE A 13 23.73 15.75 13.37
C PHE A 13 23.83 14.25 13.11
N SER A 14 23.63 13.46 14.17
CA SER A 14 23.14 12.11 14.04
C SER A 14 21.72 12.25 13.50
N CYS A 15 21.60 12.47 12.19
CA CYS A 15 20.47 11.94 11.44
C CYS A 15 20.58 10.42 11.59
N SER A 16 20.16 9.91 12.74
CA SER A 16 19.80 8.50 12.84
C SER A 16 18.75 8.30 11.76
N ASN A 17 19.05 7.48 10.75
CA ASN A 17 18.02 6.94 9.85
C ASN A 17 16.93 6.38 10.76
N ARG A 18 15.84 7.13 10.94
CA ARG A 18 14.71 6.61 11.70
C ARG A 18 14.18 5.49 10.85
N GLN A 19 14.21 4.29 11.41
CA GLN A 19 13.65 3.11 10.80
C GLN A 19 12.22 3.46 10.34
N GLN A 20 11.97 3.33 9.04
CA GLN A 20 10.64 3.58 8.48
C GLN A 20 9.85 2.27 8.44
N LEU A 21 8.53 2.42 8.39
CA LEU A 21 7.60 1.29 8.47
C LEU A 21 7.83 0.25 7.38
N ASN A 22 8.25 0.70 6.19
CA ASN A 22 8.44 -0.14 5.00
C ASN A 22 9.91 -0.47 4.68
N ASP A 23 10.87 -0.22 5.57
CA ASP A 23 12.29 -0.53 5.34
C ASP A 23 12.53 -2.02 5.00
N GLY A 24 11.75 -2.91 5.62
CA GLY A 24 11.82 -4.35 5.35
C GLY A 24 11.38 -4.71 3.92
N ILE A 25 10.39 -4.02 3.37
CA ILE A 25 9.94 -4.24 1.99
C ILE A 25 11.03 -3.79 1.02
N HIS A 26 11.67 -2.65 1.25
CA HIS A 26 12.79 -2.20 0.45
C HIS A 26 13.94 -3.21 0.43
N ALA A 27 14.35 -3.72 1.61
CA ALA A 27 15.40 -4.72 1.71
C ALA A 27 15.05 -6.00 0.92
N ASP A 28 13.82 -6.48 1.05
CA ASP A 28 13.35 -7.65 0.32
C ASP A 28 13.36 -7.44 -1.21
N LEU A 29 13.03 -6.24 -1.68
CA LEU A 29 13.09 -5.92 -3.10
C LEU A 29 14.53 -5.99 -3.64
N ILE A 30 15.52 -5.55 -2.86
CA ILE A 30 16.94 -5.71 -3.21
C ILE A 30 17.29 -7.20 -3.31
N GLU A 31 16.86 -8.01 -2.34
CA GLU A 31 17.15 -9.45 -2.30
C GLU A 31 16.55 -10.21 -3.48
N THR A 32 15.43 -9.76 -4.02
CA THR A 32 14.79 -10.40 -5.18
C THR A 32 15.48 -10.13 -6.51
N GLY A 33 16.50 -9.26 -6.53
CA GLY A 33 17.20 -8.87 -7.75
C GLY A 33 16.39 -7.95 -8.66
N LEU A 34 15.37 -7.26 -8.14
CA LEU A 34 14.63 -6.24 -8.88
C LEU A 34 15.58 -5.18 -9.44
N ALA A 35 15.33 -4.74 -10.68
CA ALA A 35 16.15 -3.72 -11.32
C ALA A 35 16.20 -2.43 -10.47
N LYS A 36 17.38 -1.82 -10.39
CA LYS A 36 17.62 -0.63 -9.55
C LYS A 36 16.63 0.50 -9.81
N ASP A 37 16.32 0.78 -11.08
CA ASP A 37 15.38 1.83 -11.44
C ASP A 37 13.96 1.54 -10.95
N SER A 38 13.56 0.26 -10.95
CA SER A 38 12.27 -0.16 -10.39
C SER A 38 12.26 -0.07 -8.87
N ILE A 39 13.37 -0.39 -8.19
CA ILE A 39 13.52 -0.16 -6.74
C ILE A 39 13.36 1.33 -6.42
N GLN A 40 14.04 2.21 -7.15
CA GLN A 40 13.91 3.67 -6.93
C GLN A 40 12.49 4.19 -7.13
N LYS A 41 11.75 3.65 -8.11
CA LYS A 41 10.34 3.99 -8.28
C LYS A 41 9.47 3.43 -7.14
N MET A 42 9.78 2.22 -6.66
CA MET A 42 9.11 1.68 -5.48
C MET A 42 9.43 2.47 -4.22
N ASP A 43 10.63 3.03 -4.07
CA ASP A 43 10.96 3.88 -2.91
C ASP A 43 10.05 5.11 -2.83
N ILE A 44 9.64 5.68 -3.97
CA ILE A 44 8.64 6.75 -4.01
C ILE A 44 7.29 6.27 -3.46
N VAL A 45 6.86 5.06 -3.83
CA VAL A 45 5.63 4.44 -3.30
C VAL A 45 5.75 4.18 -1.80
N LEU A 46 6.84 3.55 -1.36
CA LEU A 46 7.06 3.23 0.06
C LEU A 46 7.14 4.50 0.93
N ASP A 47 7.78 5.56 0.44
CA ASP A 47 7.83 6.86 1.12
C ASP A 47 6.44 7.50 1.28
N LYS A 48 5.59 7.42 0.24
CA LYS A 48 4.21 7.90 0.32
C LYS A 48 3.40 7.11 1.34
N LEU A 49 3.54 5.79 1.35
CA LEU A 49 2.91 4.93 2.35
C LEU A 49 3.41 5.22 3.77
N ASN A 50 4.72 5.42 3.95
CA ASN A 50 5.32 5.79 5.23
C ASN A 50 4.77 7.12 5.76
N LYS A 51 4.61 8.13 4.90
CA LYS A 51 3.98 9.43 5.25
C LYS A 51 2.53 9.30 5.71
N LYS A 52 1.85 8.24 5.28
CA LYS A 52 0.46 7.92 5.64
C LYS A 52 0.35 6.89 6.76
N ASN A 53 1.48 6.44 7.30
CA ASN A 53 1.57 5.40 8.32
C ASN A 53 0.88 4.08 7.88
N THR A 54 1.07 3.71 6.62
CA THR A 54 0.50 2.50 6.00
C THR A 54 1.63 1.55 5.62
N THR A 55 1.54 0.27 6.00
CA THR A 55 2.49 -0.74 5.50
C THR A 55 2.15 -1.08 4.06
N PHE A 56 3.13 -1.53 3.28
CA PHE A 56 2.91 -1.99 1.90
C PHE A 56 1.90 -3.14 1.84
N LEU A 57 1.97 -4.08 2.79
CA LEU A 57 1.04 -5.22 2.82
C LEU A 57 -0.38 -4.80 3.23
N ASP A 58 -0.53 -3.78 4.08
CA ASP A 58 -1.84 -3.22 4.40
C ASP A 58 -2.43 -2.50 3.20
N TYR A 59 -1.63 -1.68 2.51
CA TYR A 59 -2.03 -1.04 1.26
C TYR A 59 -2.48 -2.09 0.23
N TYR A 60 -1.65 -3.10 -0.02
CA TYR A 60 -1.92 -4.15 -0.99
C TYR A 60 -3.19 -4.92 -0.63
N PHE A 61 -3.33 -5.33 0.64
CA PHE A 61 -4.49 -6.08 1.08
C PHE A 61 -5.78 -5.27 0.97
N HIS A 62 -5.74 -4.00 1.39
CA HIS A 62 -6.91 -3.14 1.33
C HIS A 62 -7.35 -2.90 -0.11
N ASN A 63 -6.42 -2.48 -0.97
CA ASN A 63 -6.70 -2.12 -2.36
C ASN A 63 -7.28 -3.29 -3.17
N TYR A 64 -6.75 -4.49 -2.97
CA TYR A 64 -7.10 -5.66 -3.80
C TYR A 64 -8.11 -6.63 -3.18
N TYR A 65 -8.43 -6.50 -1.88
CA TYR A 65 -9.38 -7.42 -1.22
C TYR A 65 -10.41 -6.72 -0.34
N GLU A 66 -10.04 -5.72 0.47
CA GLU A 66 -11.02 -5.08 1.37
C GLU A 66 -12.01 -4.20 0.61
N LEU A 67 -11.55 -3.48 -0.42
CA LEU A 67 -12.44 -2.63 -1.23
C LEU A 67 -13.60 -3.40 -1.87
N ASP A 68 -13.35 -4.62 -2.35
CA ASP A 68 -14.39 -5.50 -2.90
C ASP A 68 -15.50 -5.79 -1.87
N LYS A 69 -15.10 -6.19 -0.65
CA LYS A 69 -16.03 -6.43 0.46
C LYS A 69 -16.76 -5.16 0.88
N GLU A 70 -16.08 -4.02 0.90
CA GLU A 70 -16.68 -2.72 1.22
C GLU A 70 -17.77 -2.33 0.21
N VAL A 71 -17.48 -2.46 -1.10
CA VAL A 71 -18.45 -2.21 -2.16
C VAL A 71 -19.63 -3.17 -2.07
N GLY A 72 -19.38 -4.46 -1.91
CA GLY A 72 -20.44 -5.46 -1.75
C GLY A 72 -21.37 -5.14 -0.57
N ASN A 73 -20.80 -4.75 0.56
CA ASN A 73 -21.57 -4.32 1.74
C ASN A 73 -22.35 -3.03 1.51
N GLU A 74 -21.80 -2.07 0.77
CA GLU A 74 -22.47 -0.81 0.45
C GLU A 74 -23.68 -1.04 -0.46
N ILE A 75 -23.51 -1.84 -1.52
CA ILE A 75 -24.61 -2.21 -2.42
C ILE A 75 -25.70 -2.97 -1.65
N LYS A 76 -25.29 -3.94 -0.82
CA LYS A 76 -26.20 -4.71 0.04
C LYS A 76 -27.06 -3.81 0.92
N LYS A 77 -26.47 -2.74 1.50
CA LYS A 77 -27.20 -1.78 2.34
C LYS A 77 -28.22 -0.94 1.56
N VAL A 78 -27.92 -0.58 0.31
CA VAL A 78 -28.76 0.33 -0.48
C VAL A 78 -29.82 -0.42 -1.31
N LYS A 79 -29.48 -1.58 -1.85
CA LYS A 79 -30.32 -2.34 -2.80
C LYS A 79 -30.89 -3.65 -2.20
N GLY A 80 -30.39 -4.08 -1.03
CA GLY A 80 -30.82 -5.31 -0.37
C GLY A 80 -30.02 -6.55 -0.77
N GLU A 81 -30.20 -7.64 -0.02
CA GLU A 81 -29.50 -8.92 -0.22
C GLU A 81 -29.78 -9.57 -1.57
N GLU A 82 -31.06 -9.63 -1.95
CA GLU A 82 -31.49 -10.28 -3.20
C GLU A 82 -30.84 -9.64 -4.43
N PHE A 83 -30.65 -8.32 -4.43
CA PHE A 83 -30.00 -7.61 -5.52
C PHE A 83 -28.56 -8.09 -5.74
N VAL A 84 -27.81 -8.30 -4.66
CA VAL A 84 -26.43 -8.80 -4.71
C VAL A 84 -26.39 -10.25 -5.18
N TYR A 85 -27.30 -11.10 -4.67
CA TYR A 85 -27.37 -12.52 -5.06
C TYR A 85 -27.72 -12.73 -6.53
N ASN A 86 -28.60 -11.88 -7.08
CA ASN A 86 -29.00 -11.97 -8.47
C ASN A 86 -27.85 -11.66 -9.44
N ALA A 87 -26.85 -10.88 -8.99
CA ALA A 87 -25.63 -10.53 -9.72
C ALA A 87 -25.85 -10.15 -11.20
N ASN A 88 -26.99 -9.50 -11.48
CA ASN A 88 -27.44 -9.14 -12.82
C ASN A 88 -26.61 -7.98 -13.41
N GLU A 89 -26.89 -7.60 -14.66
CA GLU A 89 -26.17 -6.52 -15.33
C GLU A 89 -26.19 -5.21 -14.52
N GLU A 90 -27.33 -4.84 -13.94
CA GLU A 90 -27.45 -3.64 -13.07
C GLU A 90 -26.51 -3.73 -11.85
N TYR A 91 -26.40 -4.91 -11.23
CA TYR A 91 -25.44 -5.12 -10.14
C TYR A 91 -24.00 -4.95 -10.63
N GLN A 92 -23.63 -5.56 -11.76
CA GLN A 92 -22.26 -5.50 -12.29
C GLN A 92 -21.85 -4.06 -12.63
N GLU A 93 -22.75 -3.29 -13.25
CA GLU A 93 -22.52 -1.87 -13.55
C GLU A 93 -22.33 -1.04 -12.29
N LEU A 94 -23.21 -1.22 -11.29
CA LEU A 94 -23.12 -0.49 -10.02
C LEU A 94 -21.85 -0.87 -9.24
N PHE A 95 -21.54 -2.15 -9.18
CA PHE A 95 -20.34 -2.67 -8.52
C PHE A 95 -19.08 -2.11 -9.16
N THR A 96 -18.96 -2.19 -10.48
CA THR A 96 -17.80 -1.68 -11.22
C THR A 96 -17.63 -0.17 -10.98
N LYS A 97 -18.72 0.60 -11.06
CA LYS A 97 -18.70 2.04 -10.80
C LYS A 97 -18.17 2.36 -9.40
N LEU A 98 -18.69 1.69 -8.37
CA LEU A 98 -18.30 1.93 -6.99
C LEU A 98 -16.87 1.46 -6.70
N MET A 99 -16.43 0.35 -7.29
CA MET A 99 -15.05 -0.11 -7.19
C MET A 99 -14.06 0.90 -7.76
N ILE A 100 -14.34 1.46 -8.95
CA ILE A 100 -13.51 2.51 -9.55
C ILE A 100 -13.50 3.75 -8.65
N GLU A 101 -14.66 4.18 -8.16
CA GLU A 101 -14.77 5.35 -7.30
C GLU A 101 -13.97 5.18 -6.00
N LYS A 102 -14.15 4.06 -5.29
CA LYS A 102 -13.44 3.79 -4.04
C LYS A 102 -11.95 3.56 -4.26
N GLY A 103 -11.57 2.83 -5.31
CA GLY A 103 -10.16 2.64 -5.68
C GLY A 103 -9.47 3.99 -5.88
N ASN A 104 -10.07 4.87 -6.69
CA ASN A 104 -9.53 6.22 -6.93
C ASN A 104 -9.48 7.07 -5.64
N GLN A 105 -10.49 6.98 -4.78
CA GLN A 105 -10.49 7.66 -3.49
C GLN A 105 -9.37 7.14 -2.57
N TYR A 106 -9.16 5.82 -2.54
CA TYR A 106 -8.14 5.18 -1.72
C TYR A 106 -6.73 5.57 -2.19
N LEU A 107 -6.43 5.47 -3.48
CA LEU A 107 -5.15 5.90 -4.05
C LEU A 107 -4.87 7.38 -3.76
N LYS A 108 -5.88 8.24 -3.96
CA LYS A 108 -5.76 9.66 -3.64
C LYS A 108 -5.49 9.91 -2.16
N SER A 109 -6.09 9.12 -1.26
CA SER A 109 -5.84 9.23 0.19
C SER A 109 -4.38 8.94 0.54
N LEU A 110 -3.74 8.07 -0.25
CA LEU A 110 -2.34 7.66 -0.14
C LEU A 110 -1.36 8.50 -0.96
N ASP A 111 -1.88 9.49 -1.71
CA ASP A 111 -1.10 10.29 -2.68
C ASP A 111 -0.46 9.44 -3.81
N LEU A 112 -1.06 8.29 -4.14
CA LEU A 112 -0.60 7.39 -5.19
C LEU A 112 -1.27 7.69 -6.54
N THR A 113 -0.51 7.53 -7.61
CA THR A 113 -1.03 7.54 -8.99
C THR A 113 -1.41 6.13 -9.46
N GLU A 114 -2.16 6.04 -10.55
CA GLU A 114 -2.49 4.74 -11.19
C GLU A 114 -1.23 4.00 -11.69
N ASP A 115 -0.21 4.72 -12.16
CA ASP A 115 1.05 4.11 -12.60
C ASP A 115 1.84 3.54 -11.41
N GLU A 116 1.82 4.23 -10.27
CA GLU A 116 2.44 3.76 -9.02
C GLU A 116 1.71 2.55 -8.45
N GLU A 117 0.38 2.54 -8.52
CA GLU A 117 -0.45 1.38 -8.16
C GLU A 117 -0.09 0.16 -9.02
N ARG A 118 -0.05 0.34 -10.34
CA ARG A 118 0.29 -0.73 -11.29
C ARG A 118 1.68 -1.29 -11.03
N LEU A 119 2.67 -0.41 -10.81
CA LEU A 119 4.02 -0.82 -10.43
C LEU A 119 4.01 -1.62 -9.13
N ALA A 120 3.31 -1.15 -8.10
CA ALA A 120 3.23 -1.83 -6.82
C ALA A 120 2.62 -3.24 -6.93
N LEU A 121 1.58 -3.39 -7.76
CA LEU A 121 0.97 -4.68 -8.06
C LEU A 121 1.94 -5.64 -8.76
N GLU A 122 2.57 -5.18 -9.84
CA GLU A 122 3.54 -5.99 -10.60
C GLU A 122 4.70 -6.44 -9.71
N VAL A 123 5.24 -5.51 -8.92
CA VAL A 123 6.31 -5.80 -7.96
C VAL A 123 5.86 -6.81 -6.91
N TYR A 124 4.64 -6.69 -6.37
CA TYR A 124 4.15 -7.67 -5.42
C TYR A 124 4.07 -9.06 -6.07
N ILE A 125 3.41 -9.17 -7.23
CA ILE A 125 3.15 -10.46 -7.90
C ILE A 125 4.47 -11.17 -8.25
N LEU A 126 5.44 -10.43 -8.79
CA LEU A 126 6.65 -11.01 -9.36
C LEU A 126 7.77 -11.20 -8.34
N HIS A 127 7.84 -10.34 -7.30
CA HIS A 127 9.00 -10.31 -6.40
C HIS A 127 8.65 -10.60 -4.94
N LEU A 128 7.49 -10.18 -4.45
CA LEU A 128 7.17 -10.29 -3.01
C LEU A 128 6.22 -11.44 -2.67
N LYS A 129 5.40 -11.90 -3.63
CA LYS A 129 4.35 -12.91 -3.41
C LYS A 129 4.89 -14.21 -2.84
N GLN A 130 6.08 -14.65 -3.26
CA GLN A 130 6.67 -15.88 -2.72
C GLN A 130 6.90 -15.80 -1.21
N LYS A 131 7.29 -14.63 -0.70
CA LYS A 131 7.58 -14.40 0.72
C LYS A 131 6.33 -14.09 1.53
N TYR A 132 5.42 -13.29 0.96
CA TYR A 132 4.29 -12.71 1.69
C TYR A 132 2.92 -13.32 1.34
N GLY A 133 2.84 -14.21 0.35
CA GLY A 133 1.58 -14.80 -0.10
C GLY A 133 0.80 -15.48 1.01
N SER A 134 1.47 -16.23 1.90
CA SER A 134 0.83 -16.89 3.03
C SER A 134 0.20 -15.91 4.03
N VAL A 135 0.82 -14.74 4.23
CA VAL A 135 0.30 -13.67 5.09
C VAL A 135 -0.98 -13.08 4.49
N ILE A 136 -0.98 -12.82 3.19
CA ILE A 136 -2.18 -12.35 2.48
C ILE A 136 -3.29 -13.40 2.50
N ASP A 137 -2.97 -14.68 2.26
CA ASP A 137 -3.94 -15.78 2.31
C ASP A 137 -4.58 -15.93 3.69
N GLU A 138 -3.80 -15.78 4.77
CA GLU A 138 -4.31 -15.82 6.13
C GLU A 138 -5.25 -14.63 6.42
N ARG A 139 -4.86 -13.43 6.00
CA ARG A 139 -5.73 -12.24 6.11
C ARG A 139 -7.01 -12.41 5.33
N LEU A 140 -6.96 -12.95 4.12
CA LEU A 140 -8.13 -13.20 3.28
C LEU A 140 -9.10 -14.19 3.92
N LYS A 141 -8.59 -15.25 4.57
CA LYS A 141 -9.43 -16.19 5.34
C LYS A 141 -10.15 -15.51 6.49
N ASN A 142 -9.57 -14.48 7.10
CA ASN A 142 -10.19 -13.74 8.19
C ASN A 142 -11.15 -12.66 7.68
N LEU A 143 -10.91 -12.11 6.50
CA LEU A 143 -11.81 -11.16 5.86
C LEU A 143 -13.17 -11.80 5.53
N ASN A 144 -13.22 -13.10 5.23
CA ASN A 144 -14.46 -13.80 4.87
C ASN A 144 -15.19 -14.45 6.04
N LYS A 145 -14.70 -14.28 7.28
CA LYS A 145 -15.40 -14.66 8.50
C LYS A 145 -16.32 -13.53 8.97
#